data_AF-X1MKQ7-F1
#
_entry.id   AF-X1MKQ7-F1
#
_cell.length_a   1.000
_cell.length_b   1.000
_cell.length_c   1.000
_cell.angle_alpha   90.00
_cell.angle_beta   90.00
_cell.angle_gamma   90.00
#
_symmetry.space_group_name_H-M   'P 1'
#
loop_
_entity.id
_entity.type
_entity.pdbx_description
1 polymer ?
#
loop_
_entity_poly.entity_id
_entity_poly.type
_entity_poly.pdbx_seq_one_letter_code
_entity_poly.pdbx_strand_id
1 'polypeptide(L)'
;MNELNISEKIPKQIRKWTCHKLECFAEYIEAYTRMLDNNRCCYLELYAGCGNCICKGTDCIIEDSALRALGTETKFAKYILIVRDSQDADSLKRLTASYDTADIKIITGNCVNEKVLQQAFDLIPARYP
;
A
#
# COMPACT_ATOMS: atom_id res chain seq x y z
N MET A 1 18.34 19.68 13.37
CA MET A 1 19.11 18.67 12.62
C MET A 1 18.34 18.37 11.36
N ASN A 2 18.82 18.88 10.22
CA ASN A 2 18.29 18.53 8.90
C ASN A 2 18.87 17.17 8.51
N GLU A 3 18.10 16.11 8.69
CA GLU A 3 18.41 14.83 8.04
C GLU A 3 18.03 14.93 6.57
N LEU A 4 19.05 15.27 5.78
CA LEU A 4 19.36 14.70 4.47
C LEU A 4 18.15 14.20 3.66
N ASN A 5 17.67 15.08 2.79
CA ASN A 5 16.80 14.80 1.66
C ASN A 5 17.57 13.98 0.61
N ILE A 6 17.97 12.76 0.95
CA ILE A 6 18.47 11.78 -0.01
C ILE A 6 17.21 11.24 -0.67
N SER A 7 17.03 11.53 -1.96
CA SER A 7 16.04 10.81 -2.77
C SER A 7 16.40 9.33 -2.68
N GLU A 8 15.66 8.58 -1.85
CA GLU A 8 15.81 7.15 -1.78
C GLU A 8 15.48 6.60 -3.15
N LYS A 9 16.43 5.86 -3.75
CA LYS A 9 16.24 5.29 -5.07
C LYS A 9 15.04 4.33 -5.01
N ILE A 10 14.02 4.60 -5.83
CA ILE A 10 12.89 3.70 -6.07
C ILE A 10 13.30 2.73 -7.20
N PRO A 11 13.06 1.40 -7.07
CA PRO A 11 12.47 0.70 -5.92
C PRO A 11 13.39 0.66 -4.70
N LYS A 12 12.80 0.77 -3.50
CA LYS A 12 13.55 0.80 -2.23
C LYS A 12 14.15 -0.56 -1.89
N GLN A 13 15.37 -0.58 -1.34
CA GLN A 13 15.94 -1.81 -0.79
C GLN A 13 15.37 -2.11 0.59
N ILE A 14 14.85 -3.33 0.77
CA ILE A 14 14.26 -3.79 2.03
C ILE A 14 15.04 -4.94 2.65
N ARG A 15 14.92 -5.12 3.96
CA ARG A 15 15.62 -6.18 4.69
C ARG A 15 15.01 -7.55 4.36
N LYS A 16 15.81 -8.62 4.48
CA LYS A 16 15.36 -10.00 4.20
C LYS A 16 14.09 -10.40 4.97
N TRP A 17 13.98 -9.99 6.25
CA TRP A 17 12.78 -10.27 7.04
C TRP A 17 11.54 -9.56 6.50
N THR A 18 11.69 -8.38 5.88
CA THR A 18 10.60 -7.65 5.24
C THR A 18 10.15 -8.38 3.97
N CYS A 19 11.08 -8.95 3.21
CA CYS A 19 10.74 -9.81 2.06
C CYS A 19 9.91 -11.01 2.50
N HIS A 20 10.36 -11.72 3.52
CA HIS A 20 9.62 -12.86 4.07
C HIS A 20 8.25 -12.45 4.63
N LYS A 21 8.17 -11.30 5.32
CA LYS A 21 6.87 -10.73 5.75
C LYS A 21 5.93 -10.54 4.56
N LEU A 22 6.43 -10.03 3.44
CA LEU A 22 5.62 -9.78 2.25
C LEU A 22 5.16 -11.07 1.56
N GLU A 23 5.96 -12.14 1.59
CA GLU A 23 5.55 -13.48 1.16
C GLU A 23 4.40 -14.01 2.02
N CYS A 24 4.56 -14.02 3.35
CA CYS A 24 3.50 -14.44 4.27
C CYS A 24 2.25 -13.57 4.14
N PHE A 25 2.42 -12.26 3.94
CA PHE A 25 1.31 -11.34 3.74
C PHE A 25 0.54 -11.65 2.46
N ALA A 26 1.21 -12.05 1.37
CA ALA A 26 0.56 -12.43 0.12
C ALA A 26 -0.43 -13.58 0.32
N GLU A 27 0.02 -14.64 1.01
CA GLU A 27 -0.80 -15.81 1.31
C GLU A 27 -1.96 -15.44 2.26
N TYR A 28 -1.65 -14.66 3.29
CA TYR A 28 -2.66 -14.20 4.25
C TYR A 28 -3.75 -13.36 3.59
N ILE A 29 -3.37 -12.35 2.79
CA ILE A 29 -4.35 -11.41 2.23
C ILE A 29 -5.23 -12.10 1.19
N GLU A 30 -4.69 -13.03 0.40
CA GLU A 30 -5.49 -13.83 -0.54
C GLU A 30 -6.48 -14.76 0.18
N ALA A 31 -6.04 -15.45 1.24
CA ALA A 31 -6.93 -16.28 2.04
C ALA A 31 -8.02 -15.44 2.73
N TYR A 32 -7.63 -14.29 3.30
CA TYR A 32 -8.54 -13.35 3.93
C TYR A 32 -9.57 -12.81 2.94
N THR A 33 -9.15 -12.49 1.72
CA THR A 33 -10.07 -11.92 0.74
C THR A 33 -11.10 -12.92 0.21
N ARG A 34 -10.76 -14.20 0.15
CA ARG A 34 -11.69 -15.27 -0.26
C ARG A 34 -12.78 -15.57 0.77
N MET A 35 -12.50 -15.36 2.06
CA MET A 35 -13.42 -15.71 3.14
C MET A 35 -14.49 -14.65 3.42
N LEU A 36 -14.34 -13.44 2.90
CA LEU A 36 -15.22 -12.30 3.19
C LEU A 36 -15.92 -11.78 1.93
N ASP A 37 -17.13 -11.25 2.09
CA ASP A 37 -17.76 -10.40 1.06
C ASP A 37 -17.06 -9.03 1.02
N ASN A 38 -15.85 -9.00 0.47
CA ASN A 38 -14.98 -7.81 0.48
C ASN A 38 -15.42 -6.69 -0.45
N ASN A 39 -16.44 -6.92 -1.26
CA ASN A 39 -17.10 -5.88 -2.07
C ASN A 39 -17.73 -4.77 -1.19
N ARG A 40 -17.73 -4.94 0.13
CA ARG A 40 -18.17 -3.94 1.12
C ARG A 40 -17.07 -3.49 2.09
N CYS A 41 -15.87 -4.04 1.97
CA CYS A 41 -14.74 -3.79 2.87
C CYS A 41 -13.73 -2.84 2.21
N CYS A 42 -13.04 -2.04 3.04
CA CYS A 42 -11.94 -1.20 2.59
C CYS A 42 -10.61 -1.82 3.04
N TYR A 43 -9.59 -1.72 2.19
CA TYR A 43 -8.20 -1.95 2.57
C TYR A 43 -7.56 -0.61 2.94
N LEU A 44 -7.09 -0.49 4.18
CA LEU A 44 -6.38 0.69 4.67
C LEU A 44 -4.93 0.31 4.99
N GLU A 45 -3.98 0.94 4.31
CA GLU A 45 -2.55 0.80 4.58
C GLU A 45 -1.99 2.15 5.01
N LEU A 46 -1.52 2.22 6.26
CA LEU A 46 -1.03 3.45 6.88
C LEU A 46 0.42 3.74 6.53
N TYR A 47 1.18 2.71 6.12
CA TYR A 47 2.60 2.81 5.80
C TYR A 47 2.88 2.24 4.41
N ALA A 48 2.10 2.69 3.42
CA ALA A 48 2.26 2.25 2.04
C ALA A 48 3.63 2.73 1.49
N GLY A 49 4.27 1.86 0.71
CA GLY A 49 5.53 2.15 0.05
C GLY A 49 5.33 2.69 -1.36
N CYS A 50 6.38 2.56 -2.17
CA CYS A 50 6.40 2.94 -3.58
C CYS A 50 5.81 1.86 -4.53
N GLY A 51 5.16 0.82 -4.01
CA GLY A 51 4.57 -0.29 -4.76
C GLY A 51 5.52 -1.45 -5.01
N ASN A 52 6.77 -1.18 -5.41
CA ASN A 52 7.79 -2.20 -5.62
C ASN A 52 9.00 -1.99 -4.69
N CYS A 53 9.68 -3.07 -4.33
CA CYS A 53 10.88 -3.04 -3.52
C CYS A 53 11.88 -4.14 -3.95
N ILE A 54 13.15 -4.00 -3.52
CA ILE A 54 14.23 -4.95 -3.83
C ILE A 54 14.68 -5.62 -2.54
N CYS A 55 14.74 -6.95 -2.54
CA CYS A 55 15.25 -7.69 -1.40
C CYS A 55 16.77 -7.51 -1.25
N LYS A 56 17.22 -7.02 -0.09
CA LYS A 56 18.64 -6.75 0.15
C LYS A 56 19.51 -8.00 -0.07
N GLY A 57 20.52 -7.84 -0.92
CA GLY A 57 21.42 -8.91 -1.34
C GLY A 57 20.91 -9.72 -2.53
N THR A 58 19.87 -9.22 -3.22
CA THR A 58 19.32 -9.77 -4.46
C THR A 58 19.03 -8.62 -5.43
N ASP A 59 18.84 -8.94 -6.71
CA ASP A 59 18.28 -8.03 -7.71
C ASP A 59 16.79 -8.30 -7.97
N CYS A 60 16.15 -9.08 -7.10
CA CYS A 60 14.75 -9.45 -7.22
C CYS A 60 13.86 -8.25 -6.84
N ILE A 61 13.15 -7.72 -7.83
CA ILE A 61 12.06 -6.77 -7.63
C ILE A 61 10.84 -7.57 -7.20
N ILE A 62 10.28 -7.21 -6.06
CA ILE A 62 9.01 -7.75 -5.57
C ILE A 62 8.04 -6.61 -5.33
N GLU A 63 6.76 -6.91 -5.42
CA GLU A 63 5.69 -5.99 -5.02
C GLU A 63 5.81 -5.65 -3.52
N ASP A 64 5.06 -4.69 -3.00
CA ASP A 64 4.90 -4.41 -1.57
C ASP A 64 3.54 -4.93 -1.07
N SER A 65 3.07 -4.47 0.10
CA SER A 65 1.77 -4.88 0.62
C SER A 65 0.61 -4.28 -0.18
N ALA A 66 0.74 -3.05 -0.69
CA ALA A 66 -0.32 -2.38 -1.42
C ALA A 66 -0.61 -3.07 -2.75
N LEU A 67 0.43 -3.36 -3.54
CA LEU A 67 0.27 -4.07 -4.81
C LEU A 67 -0.19 -5.52 -4.60
N ARG A 68 0.29 -6.22 -3.56
CA ARG A 68 -0.22 -7.56 -3.24
C ARG A 68 -1.70 -7.58 -2.86
N ALA A 69 -2.14 -6.63 -2.05
CA ALA A 69 -3.56 -6.51 -1.71
C ALA A 69 -4.41 -6.25 -2.96
N LEU A 70 -3.94 -5.36 -3.84
CA LEU A 70 -4.57 -5.09 -5.14
C LEU A 70 -4.55 -6.29 -6.08
N GLY A 71 -3.52 -7.13 -6.00
CA GLY A 71 -3.33 -8.31 -6.85
C GLY A 71 -4.23 -9.51 -6.52
N THR A 72 -4.88 -9.51 -5.35
CA THR A 72 -5.75 -10.62 -4.89
C THR A 72 -6.89 -10.96 -5.85
N GLU A 73 -7.36 -12.21 -5.90
CA GLU A 73 -8.47 -12.57 -6.81
C GLU A 73 -9.77 -11.84 -6.45
N THR A 74 -10.11 -11.83 -5.16
CA THR A 74 -11.28 -11.12 -4.62
C THR A 74 -10.87 -9.74 -4.13
N LYS A 75 -11.42 -8.69 -4.74
CA LYS A 75 -11.02 -7.30 -4.47
C LYS A 75 -11.75 -6.71 -3.26
N PHE A 76 -11.08 -5.78 -2.58
CA PHE A 76 -11.75 -4.82 -1.69
C PHE A 76 -12.51 -3.78 -2.51
N ALA A 77 -13.56 -3.20 -1.92
CA ALA A 77 -14.34 -2.15 -2.54
C ALA A 77 -13.55 -0.84 -2.74
N LYS A 78 -12.63 -0.55 -1.82
CA LYS A 78 -11.80 0.66 -1.82
C LYS A 78 -10.45 0.38 -1.17
N TYR A 79 -9.41 1.01 -1.70
CA TYR A 79 -8.05 0.98 -1.21
C TYR A 79 -7.65 2.39 -0.78
N ILE A 80 -7.23 2.55 0.47
CA ILE A 80 -6.79 3.83 1.05
C ILE A 80 -5.33 3.63 1.47
N LEU A 81 -4.42 4.29 0.77
CA LEU A 81 -2.98 4.06 0.86
C LEU A 81 -2.29 5.36 1.29
N ILE A 82 -1.72 5.38 2.49
CA ILE A 82 -0.95 6.54 2.98
C ILE A 82 0.52 6.31 2.69
N VAL A 83 1.10 7.18 1.88
CA VAL A 83 2.53 7.18 1.49
C VAL A 83 3.23 8.39 2.08
N ARG A 84 4.49 8.25 2.46
CA ARG A 84 5.21 9.29 3.21
C ARG A 84 5.53 10.54 2.39
N ASP A 85 5.90 10.35 1.13
CA ASP A 85 6.40 11.41 0.25
C ASP A 85 5.80 11.30 -1.17
N SER A 86 6.02 12.35 -1.96
CA SER A 86 5.46 12.45 -3.31
C SER A 86 6.11 11.49 -4.30
N GLN A 87 7.38 11.09 -4.10
CA GLN A 87 8.06 10.16 -5.01
C GLN A 87 7.44 8.77 -4.90
N ASP A 88 7.20 8.31 -3.66
CA ASP A 88 6.47 7.07 -3.40
C ASP A 88 5.04 7.14 -3.96
N ALA A 89 4.36 8.27 -3.75
CA ALA A 89 3.02 8.50 -4.29
C ALA A 89 2.96 8.39 -5.81
N ASP A 90 3.89 9.02 -6.51
CA ASP A 90 3.92 9.03 -7.98
C ASP A 90 4.30 7.66 -8.53
N SER A 91 5.20 6.93 -7.86
CA SER A 91 5.51 5.54 -8.19
C SER A 91 4.28 4.66 -8.06
N LEU A 92 3.61 4.73 -6.91
CA LEU A 92 2.44 3.91 -6.62
C LEU A 92 1.31 4.22 -7.60
N LYS A 93 1.00 5.51 -7.86
CA LYS A 93 0.01 5.92 -8.88
C LYS A 93 0.25 5.28 -10.24
N ARG A 94 1.51 5.26 -10.72
CA ARG A 94 1.85 4.65 -12.02
C ARG A 94 1.61 3.14 -12.01
N LEU A 95 1.99 2.45 -10.94
CA LEU A 95 1.84 1.01 -10.82
C LEU A 95 0.35 0.62 -10.68
N THR A 96 -0.42 1.41 -9.95
CA THR A 96 -1.86 1.19 -9.75
C THR A 96 -2.71 1.58 -10.95
N ALA A 97 -2.17 2.32 -11.93
CA ALA A 97 -2.91 2.74 -13.12
C ALA A 97 -3.41 1.58 -13.99
N SER A 98 -2.87 0.36 -13.81
CA SER A 98 -3.37 -0.84 -14.49
C SER A 98 -4.60 -1.47 -13.81
N TYR A 99 -4.98 -0.98 -12.62
CA TYR A 99 -6.09 -1.47 -11.81
C TYR A 99 -7.33 -0.57 -11.98
N ASP A 100 -7.72 -0.30 -13.23
CA ASP A 100 -8.73 0.71 -13.61
C ASP A 100 -10.12 0.53 -12.95
N THR A 101 -10.44 -0.67 -12.47
CA THR A 101 -11.73 -0.97 -11.83
C THR A 101 -11.73 -0.79 -10.31
N ALA A 102 -10.56 -0.60 -9.69
CA ALA A 102 -10.44 -0.46 -8.24
C ALA A 102 -10.56 1.02 -7.80
N ASP A 103 -11.34 1.29 -6.75
CA ASP A 103 -11.35 2.62 -6.13
C ASP A 103 -10.11 2.79 -5.24
N ILE A 104 -9.07 3.42 -5.77
CA ILE A 104 -7.78 3.61 -5.09
C ILE A 104 -7.61 5.09 -4.72
N LYS A 105 -7.33 5.35 -3.44
CA LYS A 105 -7.01 6.68 -2.89
C LYS A 105 -5.62 6.65 -2.28
N ILE A 106 -4.73 7.49 -2.83
CA ILE A 106 -3.37 7.65 -2.33
C ILE A 106 -3.28 9.00 -1.62
N ILE A 107 -2.94 8.99 -0.33
CA ILE A 107 -2.75 10.17 0.51
C ILE A 107 -1.26 10.34 0.78
N THR A 108 -0.69 11.49 0.46
CA THR A 108 0.72 11.80 0.75
C THR A 108 0.83 12.52 2.10
N GLY A 109 1.56 11.93 3.04
CA GLY A 109 1.82 12.53 4.35
C GLY A 109 2.28 11.54 5.41
N ASN A 110 2.60 12.05 6.59
CA ASN A 110 2.89 11.23 7.76
C ASN A 110 1.58 10.76 8.41
N CYS A 111 1.32 9.46 8.48
CA CYS A 111 0.10 8.90 9.08
C CYS A 111 -0.05 9.17 10.58
N VAL A 112 1.02 9.57 11.28
CA VAL A 112 0.95 10.03 12.69
C VAL A 112 0.36 11.45 12.78
N ASN A 113 0.33 12.20 11.67
CA ASN A 113 -0.34 13.49 11.64
C ASN A 113 -1.86 13.28 11.62
N GLU A 114 -2.55 13.83 12.63
CA GLU A 114 -4.00 13.69 12.79
C GLU A 114 -4.79 14.12 11.55
N LYS A 115 -4.36 15.16 10.82
CA LYS A 115 -5.06 15.61 9.61
C LYS A 115 -4.94 14.58 8.47
N VAL A 116 -3.78 13.96 8.33
CA VAL A 116 -3.54 12.91 7.32
C VAL A 116 -4.37 11.67 7.67
N LEU A 117 -4.38 11.30 8.95
CA LEU A 117 -5.17 10.15 9.41
C LEU A 117 -6.68 10.42 9.27
N GLN A 118 -7.13 11.63 9.59
CA GLN A 118 -8.52 12.02 9.42
C GLN A 118 -8.95 11.96 7.95
N GLN A 119 -8.11 12.45 7.01
CA GLN A 119 -8.39 12.30 5.57
C GLN A 119 -8.58 10.84 5.16
N ALA A 120 -7.80 9.91 5.72
CA ALA A 120 -7.96 8.49 5.43
C ALA A 120 -9.28 7.95 6.00
N PHE A 121 -9.66 8.34 7.21
CA PHE A 121 -10.91 7.91 7.84
C PHE A 121 -12.16 8.49 7.17
N ASP A 122 -12.11 9.73 6.69
CA ASP A 122 -13.21 10.36 5.94
C ASP A 122 -13.53 9.62 4.62
N LEU A 123 -12.59 8.83 4.10
CA LEU A 123 -12.78 8.01 2.91
C LEU A 123 -13.40 6.64 3.19
N ILE A 124 -13.40 6.20 4.45
CA ILE A 124 -14.02 4.94 4.86
C ILE A 124 -15.54 5.15 4.83
N PRO A 125 -16.29 4.36 4.05
CA PRO A 125 -17.75 4.48 4.01
C PRO A 125 -18.33 4.33 5.41
N ALA A 126 -19.13 5.31 5.84
CA ALA A 126 -19.90 5.20 7.07
C ALA A 126 -20.77 3.95 7.00
N ARG A 127 -20.57 3.01 7.92
CA ARG A 127 -21.40 1.81 8.02
C ARG A 127 -22.58 2.07 8.96
N TYR A 128 -23.51 2.93 8.60
CA TYR A 128 -24.90 2.84 9.10
C TYR A 128 -25.87 3.50 8.08
N PRO A 129 -27.07 2.92 7.86
CA PRO A 129 -28.18 3.60 7.20
C PRO A 129 -28.70 4.78 8.01
#